data_AF-A0A9Q1CNU7-F1
#
_entry.id   AF-A0A9Q1CNU7-F1
#
_cell.length_a   1.000
_cell.length_b   1.000
_cell.length_c   1.000
_cell.angle_alpha   90.00
_cell.angle_beta   90.00
_cell.angle_gamma   90.00
#
_symmetry.space_group_name_H-M   'P 1'
#
loop_
_entity.id
_entity.type
_entity.pdbx_description
1 polymer ?
#
loop_
_entity_poly.entity_id
_entity_poly.type
_entity_poly.pdbx_seq_one_letter_code
_entity_poly.pdbx_strand_id
1 'polypeptide(L)'
;MVKLSGLIEKLEKGGILMADRGFNIQELLLHKEVKLIIPPFKRTTRSTNQFTLSEGKSTNIVANSQIHVERVTECLKEFTFLQGPIPLTFVEPER
;
A
#
# COMPACT_ATOMS: atom_id res chain seq x y z
N MET A 1 -6.42 16.79 2.99
CA MET A 1 -5.78 15.66 3.70
C MET A 1 -4.34 15.44 3.24
N VAL A 2 -4.08 15.08 1.98
CA VAL A 2 -2.71 14.77 1.48
C VAL A 2 -1.74 15.95 1.59
N LYS A 3 -2.17 17.18 1.27
CA LYS A 3 -1.33 18.38 1.43
C LYS A 3 -1.03 18.73 2.89
N LEU A 4 -1.91 18.34 3.81
CA LEU A 4 -1.79 18.67 5.23
C LEU A 4 -0.92 17.67 6.00
N SER A 5 -0.72 16.46 5.46
CA SER A 5 0.06 15.41 6.13
C SER A 5 1.57 15.53 5.92
N GLY A 6 2.03 16.48 5.10
CA GLY A 6 3.44 16.59 4.69
C GLY A 6 3.95 15.40 3.88
N LEU A 7 3.05 14.51 3.41
CA LEU A 7 3.43 13.29 2.68
C LEU A 7 4.27 13.61 1.45
N ILE A 8 3.85 14.61 0.68
CA ILE A 8 4.47 14.99 -0.59
C ILE A 8 5.93 15.41 -0.41
N GLU A 9 6.24 16.10 0.68
CA GLU A 9 7.60 16.58 0.96
C GLU A 9 8.56 15.42 1.24
N LYS A 10 8.05 14.36 1.88
CA LYS A 10 8.78 13.13 2.21
C LYS A 10 9.01 12.21 1.02
N LEU A 11 8.33 12.46 -0.11
CA LEU A 11 8.54 11.66 -1.32
C LEU A 11 9.83 12.06 -2.02
N GLU A 12 10.58 11.03 -2.40
CA GLU A 12 11.76 11.15 -3.25
C GLU A 12 11.36 11.47 -4.69
N LYS A 13 12.22 12.25 -5.35
CA LYS A 13 12.01 12.64 -6.73
C LYS A 13 12.11 11.41 -7.65
N GLY A 14 11.17 11.23 -8.57
CA GLY A 14 11.14 10.09 -9.49
C GLY A 14 10.62 8.78 -8.88
N GLY A 15 10.12 8.83 -7.62
CA GLY A 15 9.63 7.67 -6.91
C GLY A 15 8.30 7.11 -7.43
N ILE A 16 7.83 6.05 -6.78
CA ILE A 16 6.55 5.41 -7.06
C ILE A 16 5.71 5.44 -5.79
N LEU A 17 4.45 5.85 -5.91
CA LEU A 17 3.48 5.83 -4.82
C LEU A 17 2.31 4.93 -5.21
N MET A 18 1.90 4.03 -4.32
CA MET A 18 0.69 3.23 -4.49
C MET A 18 -0.47 3.87 -3.73
N ALA A 19 -1.67 3.92 -4.32
CA ALA A 19 -2.86 4.45 -3.68
C ALA A 19 -4.10 3.61 -3.96
N ASP A 20 -5.05 3.68 -3.01
CA ASP A 20 -6.33 3.03 -3.14
C ASP A 20 -7.18 3.61 -4.29
N ARG A 21 -8.14 2.82 -4.73
CA ARG A 21 -9.10 3.23 -5.75
C ARG A 21 -9.83 4.51 -5.31
N GLY A 22 -9.94 5.46 -6.23
CA GLY A 22 -10.61 6.74 -5.99
C GLY A 22 -9.67 7.82 -5.41
N PHE A 23 -8.45 7.45 -4.99
CA PHE A 23 -7.42 8.38 -4.54
C PHE A 23 -6.45 8.75 -5.67
N ASN A 24 -6.99 9.30 -6.77
CA ASN A 24 -6.15 9.78 -7.86
C ASN A 24 -5.60 11.18 -7.56
N ILE A 25 -4.37 11.23 -7.07
CA ILE A 25 -3.63 12.46 -6.76
C ILE A 25 -2.44 12.69 -7.69
N GLN A 26 -2.42 12.07 -8.87
CA GLN A 26 -1.28 12.15 -9.79
C GLN A 26 -0.88 13.60 -10.09
N GLU A 27 -1.85 14.49 -10.27
CA GLU A 27 -1.62 15.93 -10.51
C GLU A 27 -0.78 16.57 -9.40
N LEU A 28 -1.05 16.22 -8.14
CA LEU A 28 -0.31 16.71 -6.99
C LEU A 28 1.11 16.16 -6.93
N LEU A 29 1.42 15.06 -7.61
CA LEU A 29 2.71 14.37 -7.57
C LEU A 29 3.64 14.77 -8.73
N LEU A 30 3.12 15.43 -9.77
CA LEU A 30 3.88 15.79 -10.98
C LEU A 30 5.15 16.58 -10.66
N HIS A 31 5.08 17.54 -9.75
CA HIS A 31 6.23 18.39 -9.37
C HIS A 31 7.42 17.61 -8.76
N LYS A 32 7.17 16.40 -8.24
CA LYS A 32 8.19 15.48 -7.71
C LYS A 32 8.52 14.35 -8.69
N GLU A 33 7.95 14.35 -9.89
CA GLU A 33 8.09 13.28 -10.88
C GLU A 33 7.70 11.90 -10.32
N VAL A 34 6.80 11.87 -9.33
CA VAL A 34 6.36 10.62 -8.69
C VAL A 34 5.22 10.00 -9.49
N LYS A 35 5.34 8.70 -9.75
CA LYS A 35 4.32 7.91 -10.45
C LYS A 35 3.33 7.30 -9.46
N LEU A 36 2.05 7.58 -9.65
CA LEU A 36 0.96 6.95 -8.89
C LEU A 36 0.58 5.62 -9.53
N ILE A 37 0.56 4.56 -8.73
CA ILE A 37 0.06 3.23 -9.10
C ILE A 37 -1.23 2.98 -8.32
N ILE A 38 -2.31 2.73 -9.05
CA ILE A 38 -3.57 2.25 -8.46
C ILE A 38 -3.72 0.80 -8.91
N PRO A 39 -3.70 -0.18 -7.98
CA PRO A 39 -3.80 -1.59 -8.34
C PRO A 39 -5.07 -1.88 -9.17
N PRO A 40 -4.97 -2.67 -10.25
CA PRO A 40 -6.13 -3.05 -11.04
C PRO A 40 -7.02 -3.98 -10.22
N PHE A 41 -8.29 -3.62 -10.06
CA PHE A 41 -9.29 -4.54 -9.49
C PHE A 41 -9.57 -5.66 -10.50
N LYS A 42 -9.94 -6.86 -10.02
CA LYS A 42 -10.32 -8.00 -10.85
C LYS A 42 -11.37 -7.57 -11.88
N ARG A 43 -10.94 -7.25 -13.11
CA ARG A 43 -11.86 -7.06 -14.23
C ARG A 43 -12.34 -8.44 -14.63
N THR A 44 -13.50 -8.82 -14.12
CA THR A 44 -14.33 -9.83 -14.79
C THR A 44 -14.88 -9.20 -16.06
N THR A 45 -14.05 -9.03 -17.10
CA THR A 45 -14.52 -8.70 -18.44
C THR A 45 -14.47 -9.98 -19.26
N ARG A 46 -15.66 -10.52 -19.50
CA ARG A 46 -15.99 -11.80 -20.15
C ARG A 46 -15.47 -11.96 -21.60
N SER A 47 -14.54 -11.13 -22.08
CA SER A 47 -14.13 -11.11 -23.49
C SER A 47 -12.63 -10.97 -23.79
N THR A 48 -11.74 -10.78 -22.82
CA THR A 48 -10.27 -10.75 -23.06
C THR A 48 -9.51 -11.37 -21.88
N ASN A 49 -9.43 -12.71 -21.87
CA ASN A 49 -9.15 -13.47 -20.65
C ASN A 49 -7.67 -13.76 -20.35
N GLN A 50 -6.71 -13.07 -20.97
CA GLN A 50 -5.28 -13.35 -20.75
C GLN A 50 -4.46 -12.07 -20.72
N PHE A 51 -3.81 -11.80 -19.59
CA PHE A 51 -2.72 -10.84 -19.53
C PHE A 51 -1.56 -11.31 -20.41
N THR A 52 -0.87 -10.38 -21.07
CA THR A 52 0.44 -10.70 -21.61
C THR A 52 1.40 -11.06 -20.48
N LEU A 53 2.49 -11.78 -20.78
CA LEU A 53 3.51 -12.14 -19.78
C LEU A 53 4.07 -10.90 -19.03
N SER A 54 4.19 -9.77 -19.73
CA SER A 54 4.69 -8.51 -19.16
C SER A 54 3.67 -7.85 -18.21
N GLU A 55 2.40 -7.80 -18.62
CA GLU A 55 1.32 -7.26 -17.80
C GLU A 55 1.08 -8.12 -16.56
N GLY A 56 1.16 -9.45 -16.72
CA GLY A 56 1.03 -10.40 -15.61
C GLY A 56 2.11 -10.22 -14.55
N LYS A 57 3.38 -10.07 -14.96
CA LYS A 57 4.49 -9.79 -14.04
C LYS A 57 4.30 -8.46 -13.29
N SER A 58 3.99 -7.40 -14.02
CA SER A 58 3.78 -6.07 -13.44
C SER A 58 2.63 -6.05 -12.43
N THR A 59 1.53 -6.73 -12.78
CA THR A 59 0.37 -6.88 -11.91
C THR A 59 0.69 -7.72 -10.67
N ASN A 60 1.49 -8.78 -10.82
CA ASN A 60 1.90 -9.64 -9.71
C ASN A 60 2.74 -8.87 -8.67
N ILE A 61 3.68 -8.02 -9.12
CA ILE A 61 4.50 -7.18 -8.22
C ILE A 61 3.61 -6.22 -7.39
N VAL A 62 2.68 -5.53 -8.06
CA VAL A 62 1.77 -4.60 -7.40
C VAL A 62 0.83 -5.33 -6.44
N ALA A 63 0.25 -6.46 -6.87
CA ALA A 63 -0.64 -7.27 -6.04
C ALA A 63 0.07 -7.85 -4.79
N ASN A 64 1.29 -8.36 -4.94
CA ASN A 64 2.06 -8.87 -3.80
C ASN A 64 2.35 -7.77 -2.77
N SER A 65 2.65 -6.56 -3.24
CA SER A 65 2.89 -5.40 -2.38
C SER A 65 1.61 -5.00 -1.64
N GLN A 66 0.47 -4.96 -2.33
CA GLN A 66 -0.82 -4.69 -1.73
C GLN A 66 -1.19 -5.71 -0.65
N ILE A 67 -0.99 -7.00 -0.91
CA ILE A 67 -1.24 -8.07 0.06
C ILE A 67 -0.45 -7.86 1.35
N HIS A 68 0.81 -7.41 1.27
CA HIS A 68 1.61 -7.14 2.46
C HIS A 68 1.03 -5.99 3.29
N VAL A 69 0.62 -4.89 2.63
CA VAL A 69 0.01 -3.74 3.31
C VAL A 69 -1.31 -4.13 3.99
N GLU A 70 -2.16 -4.89 3.29
CA GLU A 70 -3.43 -5.39 3.83
C GLU A 70 -3.21 -6.27 5.05
N ARG A 71 -2.28 -7.24 4.97
CA ARG A 71 -1.94 -8.14 6.09
C ARG A 71 -1.44 -7.37 7.31
N VAL A 72 -0.57 -6.37 7.13
CA VAL A 72 -0.08 -5.56 8.26
C VAL A 72 -1.20 -4.74 8.87
N THR A 73 -2.07 -4.16 8.04
CA THR A 73 -3.23 -3.39 8.51
C THR A 73 -4.22 -4.26 9.28
N GLU A 74 -4.47 -5.48 8.79
CA GLU A 74 -5.32 -6.47 9.46
C GLU A 74 -4.70 -6.96 10.77
N CYS A 75 -3.40 -7.29 10.77
CA CYS A 75 -2.65 -7.63 11.97
C CYS A 75 -2.76 -6.53 13.04
N LEU A 76 -2.59 -5.26 12.65
CA LEU A 76 -2.74 -4.15 13.58
C LEU A 76 -4.16 -4.08 14.16
N LYS A 77 -5.21 -4.33 13.37
CA LYS A 77 -6.61 -4.32 13.85
C LYS A 77 -6.89 -5.46 14.83
N GLU A 78 -6.41 -6.66 14.53
CA GLU A 78 -6.62 -7.86 15.36
C GLU A 78 -5.84 -7.79 16.67
N PHE A 79 -4.60 -7.31 16.63
CA PHE A 79 -3.72 -7.27 17.78
C PHE A 79 -3.63 -5.86 18.36
N THR A 80 -4.69 -5.45 19.06
CA THR A 80 -4.76 -4.15 19.75
C THR A 80 -3.60 -3.92 20.73
N PHE A 81 -3.04 -4.99 21.32
CA PHE A 81 -1.86 -4.89 22.18
C PHE A 81 -0.59 -4.44 21.45
N LEU A 82 -0.50 -4.62 20.11
CA LEU A 82 0.62 -4.13 19.29
C LEU A 82 0.49 -2.64 18.95
N GLN A 83 -0.65 -2.01 19.24
CA GLN A 83 -0.90 -0.61 18.94
C GLN A 83 -0.37 0.37 20.02
N GLY A 84 0.17 -0.14 21.13
CA GLY A 84 0.61 0.67 22.27
C GLY A 84 1.77 0.05 23.05
N PRO A 85 2.20 0.70 24.15
CA PRO A 85 3.27 0.18 25.00
C PRO A 85 2.90 -1.20 25.54
N ILE A 86 3.78 -2.18 25.38
CA ILE A 86 3.59 -3.54 25.89
C ILE A 86 3.64 -3.47 27.43
N PRO A 87 2.57 -3.85 28.15
CA PRO A 87 2.59 -3.85 29.61
C PRO A 87 3.64 -4.82 30.13
N LEU A 88 4.42 -4.41 31.13
CA LEU A 88 5.45 -5.25 31.76
C LEU A 88 4.89 -6.56 32.35
N THR A 89 3.58 -6.64 32.57
CA THR A 89 2.87 -7.85 33.02
C THR A 89 2.85 -8.99 31.99
N PHE A 90 3.18 -8.73 30.71
CA PHE A 90 3.32 -9.76 29.67
C PHE A 90 4.72 -10.39 29.62
N VAL A 91 5.70 -9.79 30.29
CA VAL A 91 7.04 -10.37 30.42
C VAL A 91 7.00 -11.23 31.68
N GLU A 92 6.86 -12.56 31.52
CA GLU A 92 7.07 -13.45 32.65
C GLU A 92 8.51 -13.25 33.14
N PRO A 93 8.74 -13.01 34.44
CA PRO A 93 10.09 -12.95 34.96
C PRO A 93 10.74 -14.33 34.77
N GLU A 94 11.92 -14.34 34.11
CA GLU A 94 12.75 -15.54 34.01
C GLU A 94 12.91 -16.15 35.41
N ARG A 95 12.53 -17.43 35.55
CA ARG A 95 12.82 -18.25 36.74
C ARG A 95 14.19 -18.88 36.63
#